data_AF-A0A5Q4E715-F1
#
_entry.id   AF-A0A5Q4E715-F1
#
_cell.length_a   1.000
_cell.length_b   1.000
_cell.length_c   1.000
_cell.angle_alpha   90.00
_cell.angle_beta   90.00
_cell.angle_gamma   90.00
#
_symmetry.space_group_name_H-M   'P 1'
#
loop_
_entity.id
_entity.type
_entity.pdbx_description
1 polymer ?
#
loop_
_entity_poly.entity_id
_entity_poly.type
_entity_poly.pdbx_seq_one_letter_code
_entity_poly.pdbx_strand_id
1 'polypeptide(L)'
;MNFLRTNLNKRTTTMLMSMMVVSFGIFLQSCDKDDDNELGARPSISLSTEQAFQSPGNETGTILTITAPEGLTKVNVLRNGSPYHTEEVSGNPKTLEWEYSYIVDGEIGSTINLTFSAVDAEDRASDLAVFEIRVTAKPIKEIPAGNLLGDHTWYSDTIYRINGFVRVGKDELQSGGTFVQEFGTLTIEPGTLIIGDKESKGTLIVQRGSKIFAEGTKEQPIVMTSEAPIGQRLPGDWGGLVMCGRVKNNQGPNIELEGGYGGYHGGTVELDDVNESSGVVRYVRIEYAGIPINPNEEVNTLTMGSVGKGTVIEYVMASYGLDDAFEWFGGSVDGKYLIAYHNLDDDFDVDFGYQGFVQFGLSIRGSNLADQSGSNGFEVDNNGQGTDSEPFTAGRFANITVIGPKKTRETAINTNFQHAAQLRRNSMLRIYNSFLTGYPDGIYIDDARGNSSAHAISDELRLRNVILAGVEGWGGNGFGSAFNAEVEGTVDGLPFLDADGQPRGNHPNAPRGISLKQDPSDVFNVVEWFNTPAYGNKRLAKWQDAGIDPTIFDVIERPGVLPLAGSMLLDAARWDNVPEADQFEQVPFSGAFGTVDWTEGWAEWLPGIQVYF
;
A
#
# COMPACT_ATOMS: atom_id res chain seq x y z
N MET A 1 -32.22 53.74 -3.08
CA MET A 1 -33.56 53.14 -3.23
C MET A 1 -33.69 52.08 -2.14
N ASN A 2 -34.20 52.44 -0.95
CA ASN A 2 -35.63 52.39 -0.56
C ASN A 2 -36.21 50.98 -0.53
N PHE A 3 -36.32 50.38 0.67
CA PHE A 3 -37.59 50.01 1.37
C PHE A 3 -37.24 49.25 2.69
N LEU A 4 -37.27 49.94 3.86
CA LEU A 4 -38.27 49.82 4.96
C LEU A 4 -38.09 48.56 5.85
N ARG A 5 -37.62 48.54 7.11
CA ARG A 5 -37.87 49.28 8.39
C ARG A 5 -39.28 49.20 8.98
N THR A 6 -39.41 48.54 10.14
CA THR A 6 -40.16 48.85 11.41
C THR A 6 -40.47 47.54 12.16
N ASN A 7 -40.63 47.38 13.48
CA ASN A 7 -40.29 48.03 14.76
C ASN A 7 -41.23 47.42 15.84
N LEU A 8 -40.87 47.50 17.14
CA LEU A 8 -41.65 47.33 18.40
C LEU A 8 -41.36 46.05 19.21
N ASN A 9 -41.20 46.06 20.55
CA ASN A 9 -40.87 47.10 21.54
C ASN A 9 -40.64 46.40 22.91
N LYS A 10 -39.75 46.96 23.73
CA LYS A 10 -39.43 46.56 25.12
C LYS A 10 -40.64 46.64 26.08
N ARG A 11 -40.62 45.88 27.20
CA ARG A 11 -40.95 46.37 28.56
C ARG A 11 -40.58 45.38 29.67
N THR A 12 -39.72 45.85 30.58
CA THR A 12 -39.50 45.40 31.97
C THR A 12 -40.49 46.12 32.89
N THR A 13 -41.07 45.46 33.91
CA THR A 13 -41.38 46.08 35.22
C THR A 13 -41.57 45.03 36.33
N THR A 14 -40.92 45.32 37.45
CA THR A 14 -40.87 44.75 38.80
C THR A 14 -42.22 44.62 39.53
N MET A 15 -42.38 43.63 40.41
CA MET A 15 -43.17 43.79 41.64
C MET A 15 -42.66 42.88 42.77
N LEU A 16 -42.19 43.51 43.85
CA LEU A 16 -41.96 42.93 45.18
C LEU A 16 -43.31 42.74 45.89
N MET A 17 -43.46 41.68 46.68
CA MET A 17 -44.32 41.72 47.87
C MET A 17 -43.73 40.87 49.00
N SER A 18 -43.70 41.46 50.19
CA SER A 18 -43.11 40.98 51.43
C SER A 18 -44.25 40.66 52.41
N MET A 19 -44.17 39.56 53.17
CA MET A 19 -44.94 39.32 54.41
C MET A 19 -44.32 38.11 55.13
N MET A 20 -43.53 38.31 56.19
CA MET A 20 -43.89 38.47 57.61
C MET A 20 -44.03 37.12 58.36
N VAL A 21 -43.13 36.92 59.31
CA VAL A 21 -42.96 35.79 60.25
C VAL A 21 -44.02 35.85 61.36
N VAL A 22 -44.67 34.73 61.71
CA VAL A 22 -45.05 34.39 63.11
C VAL A 22 -45.08 32.86 63.29
N SER A 23 -44.34 32.40 64.29
CA SER A 23 -44.27 31.06 64.89
C SER A 23 -45.50 30.71 65.72
N PHE A 24 -45.98 29.45 65.67
CA PHE A 24 -46.53 28.76 66.85
C PHE A 24 -46.34 27.25 66.70
N GLY A 25 -45.67 26.64 67.67
CA GLY A 25 -45.37 25.21 67.70
C GLY A 25 -46.57 24.38 68.15
N ILE A 26 -46.65 23.17 67.62
CA ILE A 26 -47.38 22.05 68.22
C ILE A 26 -46.37 20.91 68.33
N PHE A 27 -45.99 20.60 69.57
CA PHE A 27 -45.33 19.34 69.92
C PHE A 27 -46.38 18.23 69.83
N LEU A 28 -46.17 17.27 68.95
CA LEU A 28 -46.68 15.90 69.11
C LEU A 28 -45.54 14.95 68.79
N GLN A 29 -45.05 14.31 69.84
CA GLN A 29 -44.09 13.22 69.78
C GLN A 29 -44.87 11.90 69.84
N SER A 30 -44.31 10.89 69.19
CA SER A 30 -44.57 9.44 69.32
C SER A 30 -45.47 8.80 68.25
N CYS A 31 -44.81 8.18 67.27
CA CYS A 31 -44.69 6.73 67.23
C CYS A 31 -43.47 6.35 66.37
N ASP A 32 -42.40 5.87 67.03
CA ASP A 32 -41.25 5.23 66.37
C ASP A 32 -41.66 3.89 65.76
N LYS A 33 -41.37 3.72 64.47
CA LYS A 33 -40.87 2.49 63.84
C LYS A 33 -40.68 2.73 62.34
N ASP A 34 -39.65 3.49 62.00
CA ASP A 34 -39.03 3.40 60.68
C ASP A 34 -37.62 2.85 60.92
N ASP A 35 -37.35 1.63 60.44
CA ASP A 35 -35.99 1.16 60.19
C ASP A 35 -35.48 1.98 59.00
N ASP A 36 -35.09 3.23 59.25
CA ASP A 36 -34.34 4.01 58.28
C ASP A 36 -32.94 3.39 58.21
N ASN A 37 -32.76 2.44 57.28
CA ASN A 37 -31.44 2.12 56.78
C ASN A 37 -30.88 3.42 56.19
N GLU A 38 -30.05 4.13 56.96
CA GLU A 38 -29.29 5.26 56.42
C GLU A 38 -28.46 4.75 55.25
N LEU A 39 -28.91 5.05 54.03
CA LEU A 39 -28.17 4.73 52.82
C LEU A 39 -26.75 5.29 52.94
N GLY A 40 -25.76 4.49 52.58
CA GLY A 40 -24.37 4.92 52.54
C GLY A 40 -24.16 6.08 51.57
N ALA A 41 -22.95 6.65 51.60
CA ALA A 41 -22.56 7.74 50.70
C ALA A 41 -22.82 7.37 49.23
N ARG A 42 -23.06 8.39 48.40
CA ARG A 42 -23.16 8.21 46.94
C ARG A 42 -21.84 7.66 46.39
N PRO A 43 -21.87 7.00 45.22
CA PRO A 43 -20.65 6.57 44.56
C PRO A 43 -19.70 7.74 44.31
N SER A 44 -18.41 7.46 44.34
CA SER A 44 -17.35 8.44 44.06
C SER A 44 -16.30 7.83 43.15
N ILE A 45 -15.74 8.64 42.26
CA ILE A 45 -14.65 8.29 41.34
C ILE A 45 -13.46 9.20 41.65
N SER A 46 -12.26 8.62 41.74
CA SER A 46 -10.99 9.36 41.65
C SER A 46 -10.17 8.84 40.49
N LEU A 47 -9.53 9.74 39.75
CA LEU A 47 -8.68 9.40 38.62
C LEU A 47 -7.21 9.40 39.02
N SER A 48 -6.41 8.48 38.48
CA SER A 48 -4.95 8.50 38.65
C SER A 48 -4.31 9.70 37.93
N THR A 49 -4.92 10.14 36.83
CA THR A 49 -4.64 11.41 36.15
C THR A 49 -5.92 12.02 35.58
N GLU A 50 -6.03 13.35 35.67
CA GLU A 50 -7.17 14.11 35.14
C GLU A 50 -6.86 14.75 33.77
N GLN A 51 -5.59 14.72 33.34
CA GLN A 51 -5.15 15.32 32.08
C GLN A 51 -4.14 14.45 31.33
N ALA A 52 -4.22 14.48 29.99
CA ALA A 52 -3.23 13.91 29.10
C ALA A 52 -2.97 14.83 27.90
N PHE A 53 -1.77 14.71 27.33
CA PHE A 53 -1.39 15.32 26.06
C PHE A 53 -1.03 14.20 25.12
N GLN A 54 -1.75 14.06 24.02
CA GLN A 54 -1.53 12.93 23.12
C GLN A 54 -1.92 13.27 21.69
N SER A 55 -1.18 12.72 20.75
CA SER A 55 -1.40 12.93 19.32
C SER A 55 -2.47 12.01 18.76
N PRO A 56 -3.16 12.40 17.66
CA PRO A 56 -4.16 11.53 17.07
C PRO A 56 -3.56 10.19 16.63
N GLY A 57 -4.34 9.11 16.74
CA GLY A 57 -3.93 7.73 16.48
C GLY A 57 -3.23 7.04 17.66
N ASN A 58 -2.75 7.78 18.67
CA ASN A 58 -2.07 7.20 19.83
C ASN A 58 -3.05 6.94 20.99
N GLU A 59 -2.75 5.91 21.79
CA GLU A 59 -3.51 5.59 22.99
C GLU A 59 -3.12 6.48 24.18
N THR A 60 -4.10 6.83 25.00
CA THR A 60 -3.90 7.44 26.32
C THR A 60 -4.97 6.94 27.29
N GLY A 61 -4.76 7.06 28.59
CA GLY A 61 -5.68 6.48 29.56
C GLY A 61 -5.51 7.02 30.97
N THR A 62 -6.42 6.58 31.85
CA THR A 62 -6.41 6.88 33.28
C THR A 62 -6.99 5.68 34.05
N ILE A 63 -6.65 5.56 35.32
CA ILE A 63 -7.22 4.52 36.20
C ILE A 63 -8.31 5.18 37.04
N LEU A 64 -9.51 4.61 37.00
CA LEU A 64 -10.63 5.00 37.83
C LEU A 64 -10.63 4.15 39.10
N THR A 65 -10.47 4.78 40.26
CA THR A 65 -10.75 4.15 41.55
C THR A 65 -12.15 4.56 41.99
N ILE A 66 -13.07 3.60 41.98
CA ILE A 66 -14.50 3.80 42.25
C ILE A 66 -14.86 3.22 43.61
N THR A 67 -15.57 3.98 44.43
CA THR A 67 -16.19 3.50 45.68
C THR A 67 -17.70 3.68 45.59
N ALA A 68 -18.46 2.61 45.81
CA ALA A 68 -19.93 2.60 45.77
C ALA A 68 -20.45 1.78 46.98
N PRO A 69 -20.77 2.41 48.13
CA PRO A 69 -21.15 1.70 49.35
C PRO A 69 -22.34 0.74 49.21
N GLU A 70 -23.30 1.08 48.34
CA GLU A 70 -24.48 0.26 48.03
C GLU A 70 -24.25 -0.74 46.87
N GLY A 71 -23.03 -0.79 46.33
CA GLY A 71 -22.63 -1.68 45.25
C GLY A 71 -22.76 -1.03 43.87
N LEU A 72 -21.68 -1.06 43.08
CA LEU A 72 -21.60 -0.47 41.75
C LEU A 72 -22.35 -1.33 40.71
N THR A 73 -23.20 -0.72 39.89
CA THR A 73 -23.92 -1.43 38.81
C THR A 73 -23.40 -1.08 37.43
N LYS A 74 -22.98 0.16 37.19
CA LYS A 74 -22.41 0.56 35.89
C LYS A 74 -21.56 1.83 35.98
N VAL A 75 -20.72 2.03 34.96
CA VAL A 75 -19.95 3.25 34.74
C VAL A 75 -20.29 3.81 33.36
N ASN A 76 -20.81 5.03 33.32
CA ASN A 76 -21.09 5.74 32.07
C ASN A 76 -19.89 6.59 31.68
N VAL A 77 -19.55 6.58 30.38
CA VAL A 77 -18.52 7.41 29.76
C VAL A 77 -19.19 8.32 28.74
N LEU A 78 -19.02 9.62 28.91
CA LEU A 78 -19.40 10.64 27.92
C LEU A 78 -18.14 11.14 27.23
N ARG A 79 -18.21 11.37 25.91
CA ARG A 79 -17.20 12.08 25.14
C ARG A 79 -17.74 13.45 24.77
N ASN A 80 -17.07 14.51 25.19
CA ASN A 80 -17.48 15.90 24.96
C ASN A 80 -18.97 16.14 25.33
N GLY A 81 -19.41 15.52 26.43
CA GLY A 81 -20.78 15.61 26.94
C GLY A 81 -21.81 14.71 26.23
N SER A 82 -21.43 13.99 25.17
CA SER A 82 -22.30 13.03 24.48
C SER A 82 -22.05 11.60 24.97
N PRO A 83 -23.07 10.73 25.11
CA PRO A 83 -22.87 9.32 25.46
C PRO A 83 -21.89 8.64 24.51
N TYR A 84 -20.90 7.93 25.06
CA TYR A 84 -19.85 7.25 24.30
C TYR A 84 -19.78 5.75 24.60
N HIS A 85 -19.68 5.38 25.87
CA HIS A 85 -19.61 3.98 26.32
C HIS A 85 -20.31 3.83 27.68
N THR A 86 -20.85 2.65 27.96
CA THR A 86 -21.32 2.28 29.29
C THR A 86 -20.80 0.89 29.63
N GLU A 87 -20.08 0.79 30.75
CA GLU A 87 -19.59 -0.47 31.28
C GLU A 87 -20.54 -1.00 32.34
N GLU A 88 -21.15 -2.16 32.10
CA GLU A 88 -22.03 -2.84 33.07
C GLU A 88 -21.19 -3.68 34.03
N VAL A 89 -21.41 -3.51 35.34
CA VAL A 89 -20.60 -4.14 36.39
C VAL A 89 -21.41 -5.21 37.12
N SER A 90 -20.96 -6.46 37.02
CA SER A 90 -21.60 -7.60 37.68
C SER A 90 -21.16 -7.76 39.15
N GLY A 91 -22.03 -8.31 39.98
CA GLY A 91 -21.71 -8.67 41.38
C GLY A 91 -21.76 -7.52 42.39
N ASN A 92 -22.15 -6.32 41.96
CA ASN A 92 -22.35 -5.12 42.79
C ASN A 92 -21.18 -4.84 43.74
N PRO A 93 -19.92 -4.79 43.26
CA PRO A 93 -18.77 -4.58 44.12
C PRO A 93 -18.84 -3.21 44.79
N LYS A 94 -18.39 -3.12 46.04
CA LYS A 94 -18.32 -1.84 46.76
C LYS A 94 -17.17 -0.95 46.33
N THR A 95 -16.16 -1.53 45.68
CA THR A 95 -14.98 -0.84 45.15
C THR A 95 -14.56 -1.49 43.84
N LEU A 96 -14.10 -0.69 42.87
CA LEU A 96 -13.56 -1.15 41.60
C LEU A 96 -12.38 -0.27 41.19
N GLU A 97 -11.29 -0.87 40.74
CA GLU A 97 -10.26 -0.19 39.95
C GLU A 97 -10.44 -0.59 38.50
N TRP A 98 -10.54 0.40 37.61
CA TRP A 98 -10.72 0.18 36.18
C TRP A 98 -9.72 1.02 35.40
N GLU A 99 -8.85 0.34 34.66
CA GLU A 99 -7.95 0.96 33.69
C GLU A 99 -8.73 1.26 32.40
N TYR A 100 -8.85 2.54 32.06
CA TYR A 100 -9.55 2.99 30.87
C TYR A 100 -8.55 3.58 29.88
N SER A 101 -8.56 3.05 28.64
CA SER A 101 -7.76 3.56 27.54
C SER A 101 -8.62 4.13 26.40
N TYR A 102 -8.03 5.03 25.63
CA TYR A 102 -8.67 5.78 24.57
C TYR A 102 -7.67 6.09 23.44
N ILE A 103 -8.03 5.75 22.20
CA ILE A 103 -7.28 6.16 21.00
C ILE A 103 -7.72 7.57 20.61
N VAL A 104 -6.79 8.51 20.60
CA VAL A 104 -7.08 9.92 20.31
C VAL A 104 -7.47 10.12 18.86
N ASP A 105 -8.59 10.77 18.61
CA ASP A 105 -9.20 10.94 17.28
C ASP A 105 -9.59 12.41 16.98
N GLY A 106 -9.16 13.35 17.83
CA GLY A 106 -9.46 14.78 17.68
C GLY A 106 -8.47 15.49 16.77
N GLU A 107 -8.81 16.72 16.34
CA GLU A 107 -7.89 17.57 15.59
C GLU A 107 -6.78 18.13 16.49
N ILE A 108 -5.57 18.33 15.96
CA ILE A 108 -4.46 18.94 16.71
C ILE A 108 -4.87 20.31 17.24
N GLY A 109 -4.60 20.56 18.52
CA GLY A 109 -5.00 21.77 19.24
C GLY A 109 -6.41 21.71 19.86
N SER A 110 -7.20 20.68 19.54
CA SER A 110 -8.50 20.44 20.19
C SER A 110 -8.35 19.80 21.56
N THR A 111 -9.47 19.64 22.26
CA THR A 111 -9.55 18.97 23.55
C THR A 111 -10.70 17.98 23.55
N ILE A 112 -10.44 16.77 24.01
CA ILE A 112 -11.44 15.71 24.20
C ILE A 112 -11.67 15.55 25.71
N ASN A 113 -12.90 15.74 26.16
CA ASN A 113 -13.29 15.52 27.55
C ASN A 113 -13.99 14.18 27.67
N LEU A 114 -13.33 13.22 28.32
CA LEU A 114 -13.95 11.97 28.75
C LEU A 114 -14.49 12.15 30.15
N THR A 115 -15.81 12.03 30.30
CA THR A 115 -16.50 12.25 31.57
C THR A 115 -17.09 10.95 32.08
N PHE A 116 -16.75 10.59 33.31
CA PHE A 116 -17.16 9.34 33.95
C PHE A 116 -18.20 9.60 35.03
N SER A 117 -19.20 8.72 35.12
CA SER A 117 -20.19 8.70 36.18
C SER A 117 -20.51 7.26 36.60
N ALA A 118 -20.36 6.97 37.89
CA ALA A 118 -20.65 5.66 38.48
C ALA A 118 -22.08 5.64 39.03
N VAL A 119 -22.80 4.55 38.81
CA VAL A 119 -24.18 4.35 39.30
C VAL A 119 -24.22 3.14 40.23
N ASP A 120 -24.83 3.27 41.40
CA ASP A 120 -24.99 2.17 42.36
C ASP A 120 -26.29 1.36 42.16
N ALA A 121 -26.49 0.35 43.00
CA ALA A 121 -27.67 -0.51 43.01
C ALA A 121 -28.98 0.23 43.37
N GLU A 122 -28.87 1.42 43.97
CA GLU A 122 -30.00 2.29 44.32
C GLU A 122 -30.27 3.36 43.24
N ASP A 123 -29.67 3.20 42.05
CA ASP A 123 -29.77 4.12 40.90
C ASP A 123 -29.26 5.55 41.21
N ARG A 124 -28.31 5.68 42.13
CA ARG A 124 -27.69 6.96 42.49
C ARG A 124 -26.37 7.13 41.74
N ALA A 125 -26.27 8.22 40.98
CA ALA A 125 -25.05 8.59 40.28
C ALA A 125 -24.04 9.32 41.19
N SER A 126 -22.75 9.13 40.90
CA SER A 126 -21.63 9.94 41.40
C SER A 126 -21.63 11.34 40.80
N ASP A 127 -20.84 12.23 41.41
CA ASP A 127 -20.34 13.41 40.71
C ASP A 127 -19.50 13.00 39.48
N LEU A 128 -19.42 13.90 38.50
CA LEU A 128 -18.70 13.66 37.26
C LEU A 128 -17.19 13.77 37.48
N ALA A 129 -16.43 12.74 37.09
CA ALA A 129 -14.97 12.80 36.99
C ALA A 129 -14.59 13.08 35.52
N VAL A 130 -13.68 14.02 35.28
CA VAL A 130 -13.30 14.42 33.91
C VAL A 130 -11.84 14.09 33.67
N PHE A 131 -11.58 13.36 32.59
CA PHE A 131 -10.25 13.17 32.02
C PHE A 131 -10.16 13.99 30.72
N GLU A 132 -9.38 15.06 30.76
CA GLU A 132 -9.16 16.00 29.66
C GLU A 132 -7.95 15.55 28.82
N ILE A 133 -8.16 15.30 27.53
CA ILE A 133 -7.09 14.97 26.58
C ILE A 133 -6.87 16.17 25.66
N ARG A 134 -5.69 16.78 25.73
CA ARG A 134 -5.26 17.82 24.80
C ARG A 134 -4.57 17.18 23.60
N VAL A 135 -5.10 17.44 22.41
CA VAL A 135 -4.58 16.82 21.19
C VAL A 135 -3.35 17.59 20.71
N THR A 136 -2.21 16.93 20.63
CA THR A 136 -0.92 17.52 20.19
C THR A 136 -0.46 16.93 18.86
N ALA A 137 0.51 17.57 18.20
CA ALA A 137 1.17 16.96 17.04
C ALA A 137 2.17 15.90 17.52
N LYS A 138 2.38 14.82 16.75
CA LYS A 138 3.50 13.90 17.00
C LYS A 138 4.83 14.67 16.86
N PRO A 139 5.81 14.41 17.75
CA PRO A 139 7.14 14.97 17.57
C PRO A 139 7.75 14.44 16.27
N ILE A 140 8.48 15.30 15.57
CA ILE A 140 9.32 14.90 14.43
C ILE A 140 10.73 14.64 14.95
N LYS A 141 11.24 13.44 14.71
CA LYS A 141 12.63 13.07 14.94
C LYS A 141 13.39 13.10 13.62
N GLU A 142 14.33 14.03 13.53
CA GLU A 142 15.25 14.13 12.41
C GLU A 142 16.26 12.98 12.43
N ILE A 143 16.31 12.20 11.36
CA ILE A 143 17.29 11.15 11.14
C ILE A 143 18.28 11.64 10.08
N PRO A 144 19.49 12.10 10.49
CA PRO A 144 20.46 12.64 9.56
C PRO A 144 21.12 11.52 8.74
N ALA A 145 21.65 11.89 7.57
CA ALA A 145 22.41 11.00 6.72
C ALA A 145 23.56 10.34 7.50
N GLY A 146 23.77 9.04 7.26
CA GLY A 146 24.76 8.25 7.99
C GLY A 146 24.29 6.83 8.25
N ASN A 147 24.98 6.15 9.18
CA ASN A 147 24.76 4.74 9.48
C ASN A 147 24.05 4.56 10.84
N LEU A 148 22.98 3.78 10.84
CA LEU A 148 22.30 3.23 11.99
C LEU A 148 22.93 1.88 12.31
N LEU A 149 23.89 1.87 13.24
CA LEU A 149 24.61 0.67 13.67
C LEU A 149 23.96 0.07 14.93
N GLY A 150 23.98 -1.25 15.07
CA GLY A 150 23.30 -1.95 16.17
C GLY A 150 21.78 -1.90 16.05
N ASP A 151 21.07 -2.08 17.15
CA ASP A 151 19.60 -2.15 17.17
C ASP A 151 18.97 -0.76 17.34
N HIS A 152 17.99 -0.45 16.49
CA HIS A 152 17.19 0.77 16.52
C HIS A 152 15.71 0.41 16.50
N THR A 153 14.90 1.17 17.23
CA THR A 153 13.44 1.05 17.22
C THR A 153 12.81 2.39 16.91
N TRP A 154 11.91 2.41 15.93
CA TRP A 154 11.07 3.53 15.58
C TRP A 154 9.64 3.27 16.05
N TYR A 155 9.09 4.23 16.80
CA TYR A 155 7.84 4.08 17.54
C TYR A 155 6.69 4.81 16.84
N SER A 156 5.49 4.27 17.00
CA SER A 156 4.28 4.81 16.37
C SER A 156 3.91 6.22 16.85
N ASP A 157 4.41 6.63 18.01
CA ASP A 157 4.16 7.94 18.62
C ASP A 157 5.00 9.08 18.05
N THR A 158 5.96 8.77 17.17
CA THR A 158 6.96 9.70 16.64
C THR A 158 6.96 9.67 15.11
N ILE A 159 7.05 10.83 14.47
CA ILE A 159 7.27 10.93 13.03
C ILE A 159 8.78 10.93 12.78
N TYR A 160 9.26 10.09 11.87
CA TYR A 160 10.68 10.02 11.54
C TYR A 160 10.94 10.69 10.19
N ARG A 161 11.74 11.77 10.18
CA ARG A 161 12.16 12.42 8.92
C ARG A 161 13.51 11.89 8.47
N ILE A 162 13.56 11.31 7.27
CA ILE A 162 14.78 10.81 6.63
C ILE A 162 15.44 11.96 5.88
N ASN A 163 16.64 12.36 6.33
CA ASN A 163 17.41 13.43 5.72
C ASN A 163 18.66 12.85 5.05
N GLY A 164 18.71 12.89 3.72
CA GLY A 164 19.74 12.27 2.91
C GLY A 164 19.74 10.75 2.99
N PHE A 165 20.87 10.13 2.68
CA PHE A 165 21.03 8.67 2.71
C PHE A 165 21.19 8.16 4.15
N VAL A 166 20.11 7.63 4.71
CA VAL A 166 20.08 6.96 6.01
C VAL A 166 20.25 5.46 5.79
N ARG A 167 21.28 4.87 6.40
CA ARG A 167 21.69 3.48 6.15
C ARG A 167 21.49 2.65 7.39
N VAL A 168 20.73 1.57 7.31
CA VAL A 168 20.73 0.53 8.33
C VAL A 168 21.96 -0.32 8.11
N GLY A 169 22.91 -0.24 9.04
CA GLY A 169 24.27 -0.73 8.87
C GLY A 169 25.17 0.14 8.00
N LYS A 170 26.35 -0.40 7.71
CA LYS A 170 27.42 0.20 6.92
C LYS A 170 27.99 -0.87 6.01
N ASP A 171 28.17 -0.53 4.75
CA ASP A 171 28.86 -1.35 3.75
C ASP A 171 29.62 -0.43 2.79
N GLU A 172 30.91 -0.25 3.05
CA GLU A 172 31.71 0.80 2.42
C GLU A 172 32.94 0.22 1.71
N LEU A 173 33.04 0.44 0.40
CA LEU A 173 34.20 0.08 -0.41
C LEU A 173 35.40 0.96 -0.04
N GLN A 174 36.49 0.34 0.39
CA GLN A 174 37.75 1.02 0.72
C GLN A 174 38.71 1.09 -0.46
N SER A 175 39.64 2.04 -0.38
CA SER A 175 40.81 2.08 -1.28
C SER A 175 41.59 0.77 -1.16
N GLY A 176 41.59 -0.04 -2.22
CA GLY A 176 42.14 -1.39 -2.24
C GLY A 176 41.12 -2.50 -2.55
N GLY A 177 39.83 -2.18 -2.71
CA GLY A 177 38.82 -3.12 -3.21
C GLY A 177 38.16 -3.99 -2.13
N THR A 178 38.42 -3.70 -0.85
CA THR A 178 37.85 -4.40 0.31
C THR A 178 36.68 -3.62 0.91
N PHE A 179 35.69 -4.31 1.45
CA PHE A 179 34.56 -3.68 2.15
C PHE A 179 34.78 -3.61 3.66
N VAL A 180 34.37 -2.49 4.26
CA VAL A 180 34.20 -2.36 5.71
C VAL A 180 32.71 -2.45 6.01
N GLN A 181 32.34 -3.47 6.79
CA GLN A 181 30.96 -3.79 7.11
C GLN A 181 30.70 -3.70 8.62
N GLU A 182 29.62 -3.02 9.00
CA GLU A 182 29.09 -2.97 10.36
C GLU A 182 27.57 -3.08 10.25
N PHE A 183 26.93 -3.91 11.08
CA PHE A 183 25.54 -4.27 10.87
C PHE A 183 24.59 -3.44 11.73
N GLY A 184 23.38 -3.23 11.22
CA GLY A 184 22.27 -2.62 11.94
C GLY A 184 20.99 -3.45 11.84
N THR A 185 20.13 -3.27 12.83
CA THR A 185 18.75 -3.74 12.81
C THR A 185 17.84 -2.54 13.04
N LEU A 186 16.88 -2.31 12.16
CA LEU A 186 15.85 -1.29 12.35
C LEU A 186 14.48 -1.96 12.51
N THR A 187 13.90 -1.86 13.69
CA THR A 187 12.50 -2.27 13.95
C THR A 187 11.60 -1.06 13.91
N ILE A 188 10.46 -1.16 13.22
CA ILE A 188 9.49 -0.07 13.06
C ILE A 188 8.13 -0.59 13.54
N GLU A 189 7.54 0.09 14.52
CA GLU A 189 6.23 -0.29 15.06
C GLU A 189 5.09 -0.07 14.05
N PRO A 190 4.01 -0.86 14.12
CA PRO A 190 2.78 -0.60 13.35
C PRO A 190 2.30 0.84 13.50
N GLY A 191 1.78 1.42 12.42
CA GLY A 191 1.24 2.79 12.41
C GLY A 191 2.30 3.90 12.48
N THR A 192 3.60 3.57 12.40
CA THR A 192 4.65 4.60 12.33
C THR A 192 4.58 5.36 11.00
N LEU A 193 4.69 6.70 11.09
CA LEU A 193 4.81 7.59 9.94
C LEU A 193 6.28 7.97 9.73
N ILE A 194 6.76 7.75 8.51
CA ILE A 194 8.10 8.11 8.05
C ILE A 194 7.94 9.07 6.88
N ILE A 195 8.66 10.17 6.91
CA ILE A 195 8.65 11.17 5.84
C ILE A 195 10.06 11.35 5.27
N GLY A 196 10.18 11.46 3.95
CA GLY A 196 11.44 11.74 3.29
C GLY A 196 11.62 13.23 2.99
N ASP A 197 12.82 13.76 3.25
CA ASP A 197 13.20 15.13 2.88
C ASP A 197 13.61 15.22 1.40
N LYS A 198 12.97 16.12 0.66
CA LYS A 198 13.16 16.21 -0.80
C LYS A 198 14.51 16.75 -1.19
N GLU A 199 14.93 17.85 -0.55
CA GLU A 199 16.13 18.61 -0.92
C GLU A 199 17.40 17.77 -0.73
N SER A 200 17.42 16.94 0.31
CA SER A 200 18.53 16.03 0.60
C SER A 200 18.43 14.69 -0.13
N LYS A 201 17.36 14.44 -0.89
CA LYS A 201 17.04 13.13 -1.50
C LYS A 201 16.96 12.02 -0.44
N GLY A 202 16.19 12.27 0.63
CA GLY A 202 16.00 11.35 1.75
C GLY A 202 15.72 9.93 1.28
N THR A 203 16.58 8.98 1.62
CA THR A 203 16.50 7.58 1.18
C THR A 203 16.85 6.66 2.33
N LEU A 204 16.05 5.62 2.56
CA LEU A 204 16.33 4.60 3.58
C LEU A 204 16.96 3.37 2.92
N ILE A 205 18.17 3.01 3.33
CA ILE A 205 18.97 1.96 2.68
C ILE A 205 19.31 0.88 3.70
N VAL A 206 18.90 -0.36 3.47
CA VAL A 206 19.28 -1.52 4.29
C VAL A 206 20.51 -2.17 3.66
N GLN A 207 21.67 -2.00 4.29
CA GLN A 207 22.95 -2.50 3.76
C GLN A 207 23.08 -4.02 3.89
N ARG A 208 23.95 -4.63 3.08
CA ARG A 208 24.21 -6.08 3.11
C ARG A 208 24.46 -6.59 4.52
N GLY A 209 23.72 -7.64 4.90
CA GLY A 209 23.79 -8.27 6.22
C GLY A 209 23.06 -7.53 7.35
N SER A 210 22.52 -6.34 7.09
CA SER A 210 21.65 -5.61 8.02
C SER A 210 20.18 -5.96 7.80
N LYS A 211 19.30 -5.57 8.74
CA LYS A 211 17.89 -5.97 8.72
C LYS A 211 16.94 -4.82 9.00
N ILE A 212 15.79 -4.85 8.34
CA ILE A 212 14.63 -4.02 8.66
C ILE A 212 13.46 -4.92 9.08
N PHE A 213 12.74 -4.54 10.13
CA PHE A 213 11.49 -5.16 10.57
C PHE A 213 10.41 -4.09 10.58
N ALA A 214 9.86 -3.81 9.40
CA ALA A 214 8.72 -2.94 9.19
C ALA A 214 7.46 -3.81 9.12
N GLU A 215 6.93 -4.17 10.29
CA GLU A 215 5.79 -5.08 10.44
C GLU A 215 4.54 -4.31 10.86
N GLY A 216 3.94 -3.61 9.91
CA GLY A 216 2.62 -3.01 10.11
C GLY A 216 1.53 -4.06 10.27
N THR A 217 0.31 -3.59 10.53
CA THR A 217 -0.90 -4.43 10.53
C THR A 217 -1.92 -3.91 9.52
N LYS A 218 -2.95 -4.70 9.25
CA LYS A 218 -4.06 -4.27 8.40
C LYS A 218 -4.70 -2.97 8.92
N GLU A 219 -4.84 -2.84 10.23
CA GLU A 219 -5.46 -1.69 10.90
C GLU A 219 -4.48 -0.52 11.12
N GLN A 220 -3.18 -0.81 11.21
CA GLN A 220 -2.11 0.17 11.46
C GLN A 220 -0.94 -0.06 10.50
N PRO A 221 -1.11 0.20 9.18
CA PRO A 221 -0.02 0.09 8.23
C PRO A 221 1.08 1.12 8.55
N ILE A 222 2.32 0.77 8.24
CA ILE A 222 3.43 1.73 8.26
C ILE A 222 3.34 2.56 6.99
N VAL A 223 3.52 3.87 7.10
CA VAL A 223 3.48 4.78 5.94
C VAL A 223 4.84 5.46 5.80
N MET A 224 5.46 5.30 4.63
CA MET A 224 6.66 6.00 4.20
C MET A 224 6.28 6.91 3.03
N THR A 225 6.35 8.23 3.21
CA THR A 225 5.74 9.17 2.24
C THR A 225 6.50 10.50 2.13
N SER A 226 6.04 11.36 1.25
CA SER A 226 6.55 12.73 1.08
C SER A 226 6.31 13.59 2.33
N GLU A 227 7.30 14.41 2.69
CA GLU A 227 7.11 15.45 3.72
C GLU A 227 6.27 16.65 3.25
N ALA A 228 5.99 16.74 1.95
CA ALA A 228 5.27 17.87 1.39
C ALA A 228 3.85 17.96 1.97
N PRO A 229 3.30 19.19 2.09
CA PRO A 229 1.94 19.38 2.55
C PRO A 229 0.91 18.63 1.70
N ILE A 230 -0.22 18.30 2.31
CA ILE A 230 -1.37 17.67 1.65
C ILE A 230 -1.75 18.48 0.40
N GLY A 231 -1.98 17.77 -0.72
CA GLY A 231 -2.26 18.36 -2.03
C GLY A 231 -1.04 18.90 -2.78
N GLN A 232 0.18 18.82 -2.21
CA GLN A 232 1.42 19.26 -2.84
C GLN A 232 2.47 18.14 -2.97
N ARG A 233 2.11 16.90 -2.61
CA ARG A 233 2.95 15.71 -2.78
C ARG A 233 3.08 15.39 -4.26
N LEU A 234 4.31 15.14 -4.70
CA LEU A 234 4.65 14.85 -6.08
C LEU A 234 5.52 13.58 -6.15
N PRO A 235 5.43 12.80 -7.24
CA PRO A 235 6.40 11.76 -7.52
C PRO A 235 7.84 12.30 -7.38
N GLY A 236 8.69 11.55 -6.68
CA GLY A 236 10.08 11.92 -6.40
C GLY A 236 10.27 13.05 -5.42
N ASP A 237 9.40 13.09 -4.43
CA ASP A 237 9.61 13.92 -3.25
C ASP A 237 10.63 13.30 -2.28
N TRP A 238 10.99 12.03 -2.43
CA TRP A 238 12.06 11.37 -1.68
C TRP A 238 12.51 10.10 -2.41
N GLY A 239 13.57 9.45 -1.93
CA GLY A 239 14.24 8.36 -2.64
C GLY A 239 13.69 6.95 -2.39
N GLY A 240 12.76 6.73 -1.47
CA GLY A 240 12.19 5.39 -1.26
C GLY A 240 13.00 4.47 -0.34
N LEU A 241 12.68 3.17 -0.42
CA LEU A 241 13.30 2.11 0.37
C LEU A 241 14.19 1.25 -0.51
N VAL A 242 15.46 1.13 -0.13
CA VAL A 242 16.46 0.30 -0.81
C VAL A 242 16.86 -0.85 0.10
N MET A 243 16.81 -2.07 -0.42
CA MET A 243 17.23 -3.27 0.30
C MET A 243 18.35 -3.98 -0.45
N CYS A 244 19.52 -4.09 0.18
CA CYS A 244 20.70 -4.73 -0.39
C CYS A 244 20.97 -6.08 0.30
N GLY A 245 20.87 -7.17 -0.46
CA GLY A 245 21.15 -8.53 -0.03
C GLY A 245 22.44 -9.11 -0.62
N ARG A 246 22.79 -10.34 -0.21
CA ARG A 246 24.05 -11.02 -0.55
C ARG A 246 23.86 -12.23 -1.47
N VAL A 247 22.65 -12.45 -1.97
CA VAL A 247 22.35 -13.56 -2.87
C VAL A 247 22.98 -13.32 -4.25
N LYS A 248 23.36 -14.40 -4.92
CA LYS A 248 23.91 -14.35 -6.28
C LYS A 248 22.98 -13.58 -7.23
N ASN A 249 23.63 -12.89 -8.15
CA ASN A 249 23.05 -12.24 -9.32
C ASN A 249 23.98 -12.52 -10.52
N ASN A 250 23.63 -12.04 -11.71
CA ASN A 250 24.42 -12.29 -12.92
C ASN A 250 25.39 -11.15 -13.30
N GLN A 251 25.60 -10.20 -12.40
CA GLN A 251 26.50 -9.05 -12.56
C GLN A 251 27.81 -9.23 -11.77
N GLY A 252 27.75 -9.78 -10.55
CA GLY A 252 28.89 -10.06 -9.70
C GLY A 252 28.60 -9.92 -8.20
N PRO A 253 29.61 -10.17 -7.33
CA PRO A 253 29.40 -10.23 -5.88
C PRO A 253 29.44 -8.88 -5.15
N ASN A 254 29.85 -7.79 -5.82
CA ASN A 254 30.04 -6.47 -5.21
C ASN A 254 29.59 -5.38 -6.19
N ILE A 255 28.34 -5.45 -6.59
CA ILE A 255 27.76 -4.53 -7.58
C ILE A 255 27.13 -3.38 -6.82
N GLU A 256 27.33 -2.17 -7.31
CA GLU A 256 26.64 -1.00 -6.80
C GLU A 256 25.36 -0.81 -7.61
N LEU A 257 24.25 -0.59 -6.91
CA LEU A 257 23.03 -0.13 -7.55
C LEU A 257 23.30 1.17 -8.33
N GLU A 258 22.51 1.41 -9.36
CA GLU A 258 22.66 2.60 -10.19
C GLU A 258 22.56 3.90 -9.39
N GLY A 259 23.10 5.00 -9.92
CA GLY A 259 23.19 6.26 -9.18
C GLY A 259 24.42 6.37 -8.27
N GLY A 260 25.10 5.26 -7.94
CA GLY A 260 26.38 5.29 -7.22
C GLY A 260 26.27 5.87 -5.81
N TYR A 261 25.17 5.58 -5.12
CA TYR A 261 24.88 6.07 -3.77
C TYR A 261 25.27 5.08 -2.67
N GLY A 262 26.22 4.17 -2.91
CA GLY A 262 26.74 3.23 -1.91
C GLY A 262 25.75 2.15 -1.48
N GLY A 263 24.77 1.81 -2.31
CA GLY A 263 23.91 0.64 -2.16
C GLY A 263 24.54 -0.56 -2.85
N TYR A 264 25.48 -1.25 -2.18
CA TYR A 264 26.15 -2.42 -2.76
C TYR A 264 25.33 -3.68 -2.51
N HIS A 265 25.12 -4.48 -3.55
CA HIS A 265 24.39 -5.74 -3.49
C HIS A 265 25.18 -6.88 -4.17
N GLY A 266 24.66 -8.10 -4.00
CA GLY A 266 25.28 -9.31 -4.49
C GLY A 266 26.26 -9.92 -3.51
N GLY A 267 26.61 -11.17 -3.78
CA GLY A 267 27.52 -11.96 -2.96
C GLY A 267 27.62 -13.38 -3.48
N THR A 268 27.94 -14.31 -2.58
CA THR A 268 28.11 -15.73 -2.91
C THR A 268 27.01 -16.61 -2.32
N VAL A 269 25.99 -16.03 -1.70
CA VAL A 269 24.89 -16.81 -1.10
C VAL A 269 24.03 -17.41 -2.22
N GLU A 270 23.67 -18.68 -2.08
CA GLU A 270 22.86 -19.41 -3.06
C GLU A 270 21.43 -18.87 -3.13
N LEU A 271 20.79 -19.02 -4.29
CA LEU A 271 19.44 -18.50 -4.55
C LEU A 271 18.37 -19.15 -3.65
N ASP A 272 18.56 -20.40 -3.23
CA ASP A 272 17.61 -21.15 -2.42
C ASP A 272 17.88 -21.10 -0.90
N ASP A 273 18.85 -20.30 -0.45
CA ASP A 273 19.16 -20.17 0.98
C ASP A 273 18.08 -19.36 1.72
N VAL A 274 17.14 -20.09 2.33
CA VAL A 274 16.05 -19.55 3.17
C VAL A 274 16.54 -18.85 4.44
N ASN A 275 17.82 -18.99 4.82
CA ASN A 275 18.37 -18.31 5.99
C ASN A 275 18.89 -16.91 5.65
N GLU A 276 19.06 -16.59 4.37
CA GLU A 276 19.49 -15.26 3.98
C GLU A 276 18.31 -14.31 3.87
N SER A 277 18.34 -13.28 4.73
CA SER A 277 17.20 -12.40 4.96
C SER A 277 17.65 -10.99 5.29
N SER A 278 17.04 -10.02 4.60
CA SER A 278 17.11 -8.58 4.90
C SER A 278 16.01 -8.14 5.87
N GLY A 279 15.21 -9.07 6.40
CA GLY A 279 14.16 -8.82 7.39
C GLY A 279 12.73 -8.94 6.84
N VAL A 280 11.85 -8.03 7.27
CA VAL A 280 10.41 -8.04 6.96
C VAL A 280 9.94 -6.66 6.57
N VAL A 281 9.18 -6.59 5.48
CA VAL A 281 8.38 -5.44 5.05
C VAL A 281 6.95 -5.95 4.87
N ARG A 282 6.08 -5.67 5.84
CA ARG A 282 4.69 -6.13 5.85
C ARG A 282 3.70 -5.02 6.21
N TYR A 283 2.61 -4.89 5.44
CA TYR A 283 1.62 -3.82 5.60
C TYR A 283 2.27 -2.43 5.58
N VAL A 284 3.00 -2.16 4.49
CA VAL A 284 3.75 -0.92 4.30
C VAL A 284 3.26 -0.20 3.05
N ARG A 285 3.01 1.10 3.17
CA ARG A 285 2.78 2.00 2.03
C ARG A 285 4.03 2.82 1.80
N ILE A 286 4.53 2.82 0.57
CA ILE A 286 5.65 3.63 0.12
C ILE A 286 5.10 4.54 -0.98
N GLU A 287 5.04 5.82 -0.69
CA GLU A 287 4.27 6.80 -1.48
C GLU A 287 5.18 7.94 -1.94
N TYR A 288 5.02 8.40 -3.17
CA TYR A 288 5.71 9.59 -3.70
C TYR A 288 7.24 9.48 -3.68
N ALA A 289 7.75 8.25 -3.66
CA ALA A 289 9.17 7.93 -3.72
C ALA A 289 9.69 8.03 -5.16
N GLY A 290 10.87 7.49 -5.42
CA GLY A 290 11.47 7.46 -6.73
C GLY A 290 12.25 8.74 -7.03
N ILE A 291 13.58 8.81 -6.92
CA ILE A 291 14.29 10.10 -7.15
C ILE A 291 15.56 9.95 -7.98
N PRO A 292 15.82 10.84 -8.97
CA PRO A 292 17.04 10.79 -9.75
C PRO A 292 18.22 11.12 -8.84
N ILE A 293 19.14 10.16 -8.67
CA ILE A 293 20.41 10.41 -7.98
C ILE A 293 21.35 11.14 -8.94
N ASN A 294 21.46 10.61 -10.15
CA ASN A 294 22.10 11.24 -11.31
C ASN A 294 21.09 11.34 -12.48
N PRO A 295 21.42 12.00 -13.60
CA PRO A 295 20.51 12.05 -14.75
C PRO A 295 20.26 10.66 -15.36
N ASN A 296 19.01 10.19 -15.34
CA ASN A 296 18.57 8.84 -15.77
C ASN A 296 19.25 7.71 -14.97
N GLU A 297 19.49 7.96 -13.68
CA GLU A 297 19.88 6.94 -12.71
C GLU A 297 19.13 7.27 -11.41
N GLU A 298 18.03 6.58 -11.19
CA GLU A 298 17.03 6.87 -10.18
C GLU A 298 17.09 5.81 -9.06
N VAL A 299 16.63 6.17 -7.86
CA VAL A 299 16.17 5.15 -6.90
C VAL A 299 14.69 4.95 -7.13
N ASN A 300 14.19 3.74 -6.91
CA ASN A 300 12.80 3.36 -7.12
C ASN A 300 11.95 3.56 -5.86
N THR A 301 10.67 3.21 -5.96
CA THR A 301 9.80 3.19 -4.77
C THR A 301 10.25 2.10 -3.79
N LEU A 302 10.40 0.86 -4.27
CA LEU A 302 11.06 -0.23 -3.55
C LEU A 302 12.13 -0.88 -4.44
N THR A 303 13.39 -0.60 -4.13
CA THR A 303 14.56 -1.20 -4.81
C THR A 303 15.04 -2.43 -4.04
N MET A 304 15.16 -3.57 -4.72
CA MET A 304 15.58 -4.85 -4.13
C MET A 304 16.81 -5.40 -4.86
N GLY A 305 18.01 -5.09 -4.36
CA GLY A 305 19.26 -5.63 -4.88
C GLY A 305 19.64 -6.95 -4.23
N SER A 306 19.62 -8.06 -4.97
CA SER A 306 20.09 -9.37 -4.49
C SER A 306 19.49 -9.83 -3.15
N VAL A 307 18.24 -9.44 -2.88
CA VAL A 307 17.55 -9.73 -1.63
C VAL A 307 17.25 -11.23 -1.54
N GLY A 308 17.48 -11.82 -0.37
CA GLY A 308 17.43 -13.27 -0.18
C GLY A 308 16.06 -13.83 0.17
N LYS A 309 15.91 -15.13 -0.09
CA LYS A 309 14.66 -15.91 0.04
C LYS A 309 14.06 -15.92 1.45
N GLY A 310 14.85 -15.71 2.49
CA GLY A 310 14.36 -15.59 3.87
C GLY A 310 13.78 -14.22 4.22
N THR A 311 13.78 -13.26 3.28
CA THR A 311 13.15 -11.94 3.46
C THR A 311 11.65 -12.04 3.20
N VAL A 312 10.85 -11.33 3.97
CA VAL A 312 9.39 -11.28 3.79
C VAL A 312 8.99 -9.92 3.20
N ILE A 313 8.37 -9.94 2.01
CA ILE A 313 7.78 -8.75 1.38
C ILE A 313 6.30 -9.06 1.12
N GLU A 314 5.41 -8.58 1.99
CA GLU A 314 3.98 -8.91 1.92
C GLU A 314 3.07 -7.72 2.20
N TYR A 315 1.96 -7.54 1.48
CA TYR A 315 1.06 -6.39 1.69
C TYR A 315 1.83 -5.05 1.60
N VAL A 316 2.48 -4.84 0.46
CA VAL A 316 3.25 -3.62 0.19
C VAL A 316 2.60 -2.85 -0.95
N MET A 317 2.39 -1.56 -0.74
CA MET A 317 1.84 -0.66 -1.76
C MET A 317 2.89 0.38 -2.13
N ALA A 318 3.33 0.35 -3.39
CA ALA A 318 4.18 1.35 -4.02
C ALA A 318 3.29 2.28 -4.87
N SER A 319 3.21 3.56 -4.51
CA SER A 319 2.29 4.48 -5.19
C SER A 319 2.86 5.85 -5.50
N TYR A 320 2.48 6.39 -6.65
CA TYR A 320 2.91 7.70 -7.13
C TYR A 320 4.43 7.90 -7.12
N GLY A 321 5.22 6.83 -7.30
CA GLY A 321 6.66 6.92 -7.48
C GLY A 321 7.04 7.65 -8.77
N LEU A 322 8.20 8.33 -8.81
CA LEU A 322 8.75 8.92 -10.04
C LEU A 322 9.38 7.89 -10.96
N ASP A 323 9.69 6.72 -10.43
CA ASP A 323 10.39 5.65 -11.11
C ASP A 323 9.63 4.34 -10.84
N ASP A 324 10.27 3.19 -10.91
CA ASP A 324 9.57 1.92 -10.78
C ASP A 324 8.91 1.74 -9.41
N ALA A 325 7.82 0.97 -9.43
CA ALA A 325 7.11 0.60 -8.22
C ALA A 325 7.92 -0.44 -7.41
N PHE A 326 8.33 -1.51 -8.10
CA PHE A 326 9.12 -2.60 -7.55
C PHE A 326 10.18 -2.99 -8.56
N GLU A 327 11.44 -2.87 -8.18
CA GLU A 327 12.55 -3.30 -9.02
C GLU A 327 13.41 -4.35 -8.32
N TRP A 328 13.60 -5.49 -8.98
CA TRP A 328 14.46 -6.57 -8.53
C TRP A 328 15.76 -6.60 -9.33
N PHE A 329 16.84 -6.14 -8.70
CA PHE A 329 18.20 -6.33 -9.21
C PHE A 329 18.79 -7.65 -8.72
N GLY A 330 18.39 -8.76 -9.34
CA GLY A 330 18.81 -10.11 -8.96
C GLY A 330 18.25 -10.60 -7.62
N GLY A 331 18.75 -11.73 -7.12
CA GLY A 331 18.31 -12.32 -5.85
C GLY A 331 17.14 -13.29 -6.00
N SER A 332 16.49 -13.59 -4.87
CA SER A 332 15.49 -14.68 -4.79
C SER A 332 14.40 -14.47 -3.74
N VAL A 333 14.24 -13.23 -3.25
CA VAL A 333 13.15 -12.86 -2.34
C VAL A 333 11.80 -13.16 -2.97
N ASP A 334 10.89 -13.74 -2.19
CA ASP A 334 9.50 -13.96 -2.61
C ASP A 334 8.63 -12.75 -2.22
N GLY A 335 7.54 -12.52 -2.93
CA GLY A 335 6.60 -11.41 -2.69
C GLY A 335 5.14 -11.83 -2.72
N LYS A 336 4.30 -11.26 -1.85
CA LYS A 336 2.85 -11.55 -1.85
C LYS A 336 2.00 -10.32 -1.57
N TYR A 337 0.87 -10.16 -2.26
CA TYR A 337 -0.05 -9.02 -2.03
C TYR A 337 0.64 -7.67 -2.28
N LEU A 338 1.11 -7.46 -3.51
CA LEU A 338 1.82 -6.24 -3.92
C LEU A 338 0.90 -5.32 -4.72
N ILE A 339 0.94 -4.02 -4.45
CA ILE A 339 0.17 -3.02 -5.20
C ILE A 339 1.13 -1.99 -5.80
N ALA A 340 1.15 -1.90 -7.13
CA ALA A 340 1.74 -0.81 -7.89
C ALA A 340 0.61 0.12 -8.33
N TYR A 341 0.61 1.37 -7.85
CA TYR A 341 -0.51 2.29 -8.09
C TYR A 341 -0.01 3.67 -8.54
N HIS A 342 -0.26 3.99 -9.82
CA HIS A 342 0.00 5.32 -10.36
C HIS A 342 1.47 5.77 -10.29
N ASN A 343 2.42 4.83 -10.36
CA ASN A 343 3.84 5.16 -10.52
C ASN A 343 4.09 5.76 -11.92
N LEU A 344 5.18 6.51 -12.07
CA LEU A 344 5.51 7.15 -13.33
C LEU A 344 6.10 6.15 -14.31
N ASP A 345 7.05 5.30 -13.87
CA ASP A 345 7.68 4.30 -14.75
C ASP A 345 7.16 2.88 -14.54
N ASP A 346 7.97 1.82 -14.53
CA ASP A 346 7.48 0.44 -14.64
C ASP A 346 6.86 -0.07 -13.32
N ASP A 347 5.82 -0.91 -13.42
CA ASP A 347 5.19 -1.46 -12.21
C ASP A 347 5.96 -2.65 -11.61
N PHE A 348 6.55 -3.47 -12.47
CA PHE A 348 7.36 -4.62 -12.08
C PHE A 348 8.58 -4.71 -13.00
N ASP A 349 9.70 -4.11 -12.58
CA ASP A 349 10.99 -4.25 -13.26
C ASP A 349 11.79 -5.40 -12.64
N VAL A 350 12.26 -6.33 -13.49
CA VAL A 350 12.89 -7.56 -13.04
C VAL A 350 14.15 -7.83 -13.84
N ASP A 351 15.27 -7.84 -13.13
CA ASP A 351 16.58 -7.79 -13.76
C ASP A 351 17.63 -8.68 -13.07
N PHE A 352 18.79 -8.76 -13.71
CA PHE A 352 20.05 -9.27 -13.18
C PHE A 352 20.01 -10.65 -12.50
N GLY A 353 19.19 -11.55 -13.03
CA GLY A 353 19.19 -12.95 -12.60
C GLY A 353 18.23 -13.24 -11.46
N TYR A 354 17.21 -12.41 -11.24
CA TYR A 354 16.21 -12.65 -10.20
C TYR A 354 15.44 -13.97 -10.42
N GLN A 355 15.22 -14.74 -9.35
CA GLN A 355 14.68 -16.11 -9.38
C GLN A 355 13.56 -16.38 -8.36
N GLY A 356 13.03 -15.34 -7.70
CA GLY A 356 11.98 -15.50 -6.67
C GLY A 356 10.57 -15.79 -7.22
N PHE A 357 9.64 -15.97 -6.29
CA PHE A 357 8.21 -16.20 -6.52
C PHE A 357 7.38 -15.00 -6.05
N VAL A 358 6.53 -14.46 -6.93
CA VAL A 358 5.64 -13.34 -6.61
C VAL A 358 4.20 -13.75 -6.86
N GLN A 359 3.30 -13.56 -5.88
CA GLN A 359 1.89 -13.95 -6.00
C GLN A 359 0.91 -12.88 -5.51
N PHE A 360 -0.23 -12.72 -6.18
CA PHE A 360 -1.25 -11.70 -5.85
C PHE A 360 -0.70 -10.27 -5.98
N GLY A 361 -0.41 -9.86 -7.21
CA GLY A 361 0.04 -8.50 -7.53
C GLY A 361 -1.03 -7.72 -8.27
N LEU A 362 -1.22 -6.45 -7.93
CA LEU A 362 -2.12 -5.53 -8.62
C LEU A 362 -1.32 -4.33 -9.14
N SER A 363 -1.43 -4.05 -10.43
CA SER A 363 -0.97 -2.82 -11.06
C SER A 363 -2.16 -2.01 -11.57
N ILE A 364 -2.18 -0.70 -11.29
CA ILE A 364 -3.15 0.24 -11.87
C ILE A 364 -2.42 1.52 -12.31
N ARG A 365 -2.55 1.87 -13.59
CA ARG A 365 -1.89 3.03 -14.19
C ARG A 365 -2.76 4.28 -14.21
N GLY A 366 -2.14 5.41 -13.87
CA GLY A 366 -2.71 6.74 -14.09
C GLY A 366 -2.55 7.18 -15.55
N SER A 367 -3.62 7.63 -16.20
CA SER A 367 -3.62 7.88 -17.65
C SER A 367 -2.61 8.92 -18.15
N ASN A 368 -2.10 9.80 -17.28
CA ASN A 368 -1.15 10.86 -17.61
C ASN A 368 0.26 10.63 -17.02
N LEU A 369 0.53 9.50 -16.38
CA LEU A 369 1.78 9.20 -15.68
C LEU A 369 2.56 8.10 -16.43
N ALA A 370 3.45 8.55 -17.32
CA ALA A 370 4.39 7.69 -18.03
C ALA A 370 5.71 8.44 -18.19
N ASP A 371 6.83 7.77 -17.92
CA ASP A 371 8.17 8.32 -18.06
C ASP A 371 8.55 8.51 -19.54
N GLN A 372 9.60 9.28 -19.81
CA GLN A 372 10.16 9.46 -21.15
C GLN A 372 10.92 8.23 -21.69
N SER A 373 11.46 7.36 -20.83
CA SER A 373 11.97 6.02 -21.16
C SER A 373 10.87 5.16 -21.78
N GLY A 374 9.68 5.30 -21.21
CA GLY A 374 8.41 4.71 -21.60
C GLY A 374 8.04 3.55 -20.70
N SER A 375 6.75 3.50 -20.32
CA SER A 375 6.33 2.76 -19.13
C SER A 375 5.44 1.56 -19.45
N ASN A 376 5.65 0.51 -18.69
CA ASN A 376 5.16 -0.84 -18.86
C ASN A 376 4.47 -1.36 -17.60
N GLY A 377 3.76 -2.47 -17.74
CA GLY A 377 3.32 -3.26 -16.59
C GLY A 377 4.46 -4.13 -16.07
N PHE A 378 5.20 -4.76 -16.99
CA PHE A 378 6.45 -5.47 -16.72
C PHE A 378 7.51 -5.00 -17.71
N GLU A 379 8.70 -4.66 -17.21
CA GLU A 379 9.93 -4.55 -17.99
C GLU A 379 10.92 -5.58 -17.44
N VAL A 380 11.52 -6.39 -18.31
CA VAL A 380 12.35 -7.51 -17.86
C VAL A 380 13.56 -7.73 -18.77
N ASP A 381 14.75 -7.63 -18.20
CA ASP A 381 16.00 -8.05 -18.82
C ASP A 381 16.63 -9.25 -18.12
N ASN A 382 17.42 -10.06 -18.85
CA ASN A 382 18.47 -10.81 -18.16
C ASN A 382 19.54 -9.86 -17.62
N ASN A 383 19.97 -8.95 -18.48
CA ASN A 383 20.81 -7.79 -18.19
C ASN A 383 20.81 -6.85 -19.41
N GLY A 384 21.29 -5.62 -19.25
CA GLY A 384 21.27 -4.60 -20.31
C GLY A 384 22.00 -4.95 -21.63
N GLN A 385 22.82 -6.00 -21.64
CA GLN A 385 23.50 -6.51 -22.84
C GLN A 385 22.84 -7.77 -23.44
N GLY A 386 21.87 -8.37 -22.76
CA GLY A 386 21.20 -9.61 -23.18
C GLY A 386 22.14 -10.81 -23.30
N THR A 387 23.12 -10.91 -22.40
CA THR A 387 24.10 -12.03 -22.41
C THR A 387 23.50 -13.33 -21.84
N ASP A 388 24.24 -14.44 -22.01
CA ASP A 388 23.96 -15.73 -21.36
C ASP A 388 24.50 -15.80 -19.92
N SER A 389 24.60 -14.67 -19.22
CA SER A 389 25.11 -14.64 -17.84
C SER A 389 24.11 -15.32 -16.90
N GLU A 390 24.60 -16.30 -16.14
CA GLU A 390 23.82 -17.00 -15.12
C GLU A 390 23.95 -16.35 -13.73
N PRO A 391 22.93 -16.47 -12.85
CA PRO A 391 21.60 -17.02 -13.14
C PRO A 391 20.82 -16.15 -14.13
N PHE A 392 19.99 -16.78 -14.96
CA PHE A 392 19.09 -16.03 -15.84
C PHE A 392 17.99 -15.33 -15.04
N THR A 393 17.52 -14.16 -15.48
CA THR A 393 16.32 -13.54 -14.91
C THR A 393 15.12 -14.42 -15.25
N ALA A 394 14.58 -15.10 -14.23
CA ALA A 394 13.59 -16.14 -14.39
C ALA A 394 12.58 -16.18 -13.23
N GLY A 395 12.26 -15.00 -12.68
CA GLY A 395 11.24 -14.82 -11.65
C GLY A 395 9.90 -15.43 -12.08
N ARG A 396 9.15 -15.94 -11.10
CA ARG A 396 7.84 -16.57 -11.32
C ARG A 396 6.74 -15.75 -10.68
N PHE A 397 5.88 -15.18 -11.51
CA PHE A 397 4.77 -14.33 -11.12
C PHE A 397 3.46 -15.07 -11.34
N ALA A 398 2.63 -15.19 -10.31
CA ALA A 398 1.31 -15.80 -10.42
C ALA A 398 0.21 -14.91 -9.85
N ASN A 399 -1.01 -15.03 -10.37
CA ASN A 399 -2.15 -14.26 -9.86
C ASN A 399 -1.89 -12.74 -9.91
N ILE A 400 -1.41 -12.24 -11.04
CA ILE A 400 -1.17 -10.81 -11.23
C ILE A 400 -2.32 -10.20 -12.04
N THR A 401 -2.81 -9.05 -11.60
CA THR A 401 -3.75 -8.21 -12.36
C THR A 401 -3.04 -6.92 -12.76
N VAL A 402 -2.90 -6.67 -14.07
CA VAL A 402 -2.28 -5.45 -14.62
C VAL A 402 -3.34 -4.63 -15.34
N ILE A 403 -3.60 -3.42 -14.84
CA ILE A 403 -4.60 -2.49 -15.37
C ILE A 403 -3.89 -1.27 -15.96
N GLY A 404 -3.75 -1.28 -17.28
CA GLY A 404 -3.19 -0.16 -18.03
C GLY A 404 -4.11 1.07 -18.09
N PRO A 405 -3.59 2.19 -18.63
CA PRO A 405 -4.20 3.51 -18.55
C PRO A 405 -5.47 3.67 -19.40
N LYS A 406 -5.73 2.75 -20.34
CA LYS A 406 -6.78 2.89 -21.35
C LYS A 406 -8.08 2.20 -20.91
N LYS A 407 -9.01 2.97 -20.33
CA LYS A 407 -10.35 2.47 -19.95
C LYS A 407 -11.27 2.28 -21.16
N THR A 408 -11.42 3.30 -22.00
CA THR A 408 -12.27 3.27 -23.20
C THR A 408 -11.52 3.78 -24.43
N ARG A 409 -12.11 3.61 -25.61
CA ARG A 409 -11.61 4.22 -26.86
C ARG A 409 -11.41 5.73 -26.72
N GLU A 410 -12.23 6.42 -25.96
CA GLU A 410 -12.17 7.88 -25.81
C GLU A 410 -11.15 8.35 -24.75
N THR A 411 -10.70 7.49 -23.83
CA THR A 411 -9.74 7.87 -22.77
C THR A 411 -8.40 8.33 -23.34
N ALA A 412 -8.01 9.58 -23.15
CA ALA A 412 -6.67 10.04 -23.52
C ALA A 412 -5.63 9.45 -22.55
N ILE A 413 -4.53 8.93 -23.10
CA ILE A 413 -3.40 8.41 -22.32
C ILE A 413 -2.11 9.11 -22.75
N ASN A 414 -1.12 9.18 -21.86
CA ASN A 414 0.24 9.62 -22.20
C ASN A 414 0.81 8.72 -23.31
N THR A 415 1.52 9.31 -24.27
CA THR A 415 2.09 8.60 -25.42
C THR A 415 3.35 7.81 -25.08
N ASN A 416 3.85 7.86 -23.86
CA ASN A 416 5.03 7.08 -23.50
C ASN A 416 4.68 5.72 -22.90
N PHE A 417 3.41 5.40 -22.68
CA PHE A 417 3.00 4.04 -22.31
C PHE A 417 3.33 3.04 -23.43
N GLN A 418 3.87 1.87 -23.10
CA GLN A 418 4.30 0.89 -24.09
C GLN A 418 3.59 -0.46 -23.94
N HIS A 419 4.00 -1.31 -23.00
CA HIS A 419 3.62 -2.72 -22.99
C HIS A 419 2.95 -3.16 -21.68
N ALA A 420 1.97 -4.07 -21.76
CA ALA A 420 1.52 -4.77 -20.56
C ALA A 420 2.64 -5.65 -19.98
N ALA A 421 3.45 -6.25 -20.86
CA ALA A 421 4.73 -6.86 -20.51
C ALA A 421 5.72 -6.82 -21.68
N GLN A 422 6.91 -6.26 -21.44
CA GLN A 422 8.06 -6.35 -22.34
C GLN A 422 9.05 -7.38 -21.78
N LEU A 423 9.23 -8.47 -22.50
CA LEU A 423 10.10 -9.58 -22.13
C LEU A 423 11.29 -9.58 -23.08
N ARG A 424 12.43 -9.13 -22.58
CA ARG A 424 13.54 -8.73 -23.44
C ARG A 424 14.90 -9.20 -22.93
N ARG A 425 15.93 -8.95 -23.74
CA ARG A 425 17.35 -9.13 -23.39
C ARG A 425 17.65 -10.48 -22.72
N ASN A 426 17.26 -11.56 -23.38
CA ASN A 426 17.56 -12.95 -22.97
C ASN A 426 16.88 -13.40 -21.67
N SER A 427 15.77 -12.75 -21.28
CA SER A 427 15.03 -13.10 -20.06
C SER A 427 14.26 -14.42 -20.20
N MET A 428 14.00 -15.06 -19.06
CA MET A 428 13.22 -16.30 -18.92
C MET A 428 12.04 -16.11 -17.97
N LEU A 429 11.42 -14.92 -17.93
CA LEU A 429 10.32 -14.62 -17.03
C LEU A 429 9.17 -15.63 -17.17
N ARG A 430 8.49 -15.87 -16.06
CA ARG A 430 7.34 -16.76 -16.00
C ARG A 430 6.14 -16.04 -15.41
N ILE A 431 5.06 -15.90 -16.17
CA ILE A 431 3.79 -15.32 -15.72
C ILE A 431 2.68 -16.36 -15.82
N TYR A 432 1.99 -16.60 -14.72
CA TYR A 432 0.99 -17.65 -14.58
C TYR A 432 -0.33 -17.12 -14.04
N ASN A 433 -1.45 -17.61 -14.56
CA ASN A 433 -2.78 -17.38 -13.99
C ASN A 433 -3.08 -15.89 -13.73
N SER A 434 -2.77 -15.05 -14.70
CA SER A 434 -2.75 -13.58 -14.57
C SER A 434 -3.68 -12.93 -15.60
N PHE A 435 -4.13 -11.71 -15.29
CA PHE A 435 -4.98 -10.91 -16.16
C PHE A 435 -4.30 -9.57 -16.47
N LEU A 436 -4.20 -9.22 -17.75
CA LEU A 436 -3.55 -7.99 -18.20
C LEU A 436 -4.46 -7.27 -19.21
N THR A 437 -4.60 -5.95 -19.08
CA THR A 437 -5.44 -5.15 -19.97
C THR A 437 -5.00 -3.68 -20.04
N GLY A 438 -5.54 -2.94 -21.00
CA GLY A 438 -5.53 -1.47 -20.98
C GLY A 438 -4.21 -0.82 -21.41
N TYR A 439 -3.24 -1.59 -21.89
CA TYR A 439 -2.01 -1.10 -22.50
C TYR A 439 -2.10 -1.02 -24.03
N PRO A 440 -1.35 -0.11 -24.67
CA PRO A 440 -1.32 0.01 -26.12
C PRO A 440 -0.81 -1.23 -26.82
N ASP A 441 0.27 -1.81 -26.32
CA ASP A 441 0.71 -3.13 -26.72
C ASP A 441 0.57 -4.09 -25.53
N GLY A 442 0.16 -5.33 -25.79
CA GLY A 442 0.00 -6.36 -24.76
C GLY A 442 1.35 -6.95 -24.36
N ILE A 443 1.66 -8.12 -24.91
CA ILE A 443 2.94 -8.81 -24.67
C ILE A 443 3.90 -8.51 -25.81
N TYR A 444 5.12 -8.10 -25.50
CA TYR A 444 6.22 -7.96 -26.45
C TYR A 444 7.37 -8.90 -26.10
N ILE A 445 7.70 -9.82 -27.02
CA ILE A 445 8.97 -10.57 -26.97
C ILE A 445 9.99 -9.78 -27.78
N ASP A 446 10.98 -9.20 -27.10
CA ASP A 446 11.90 -8.23 -27.69
C ASP A 446 13.33 -8.76 -27.72
N ASP A 447 13.71 -9.26 -28.90
CA ASP A 447 15.02 -9.83 -29.18
C ASP A 447 15.95 -8.85 -29.93
N ALA A 448 15.66 -7.54 -29.86
CA ALA A 448 16.57 -6.51 -30.35
C ALA A 448 17.99 -6.64 -29.74
N ARG A 449 18.08 -7.21 -28.53
CA ARG A 449 19.29 -7.76 -27.91
C ARG A 449 18.94 -9.07 -27.20
N GLY A 450 19.86 -10.03 -27.17
CA GLY A 450 19.61 -11.35 -26.56
C GLY A 450 18.69 -12.24 -27.40
N ASN A 451 18.15 -13.30 -26.81
CA ASN A 451 17.28 -14.27 -27.51
C ASN A 451 16.22 -14.87 -26.58
N SER A 452 15.33 -14.02 -26.07
CA SER A 452 14.20 -14.40 -25.22
C SER A 452 13.21 -15.31 -25.96
N SER A 453 13.08 -15.16 -27.28
CA SER A 453 12.22 -16.03 -28.10
C SER A 453 12.72 -17.49 -28.14
N ALA A 454 14.04 -17.74 -28.12
CA ALA A 454 14.57 -19.09 -27.99
C ALA A 454 14.20 -19.76 -26.66
N HIS A 455 14.17 -18.98 -25.56
CA HIS A 455 13.67 -19.46 -24.27
C HIS A 455 12.17 -19.71 -24.30
N ALA A 456 11.40 -18.93 -25.05
CA ALA A 456 9.97 -19.19 -25.25
C ALA A 456 9.72 -20.51 -26.02
N ILE A 457 10.51 -20.79 -27.06
CA ILE A 457 10.46 -22.04 -27.85
C ILE A 457 10.86 -23.26 -27.01
N SER A 458 11.87 -23.09 -26.15
CA SER A 458 12.41 -24.15 -25.29
C SER A 458 11.60 -24.36 -24.00
N ASP A 459 10.50 -23.63 -23.85
CA ASP A 459 9.64 -23.64 -22.68
C ASP A 459 10.33 -23.24 -21.36
N GLU A 460 11.20 -22.24 -21.41
CA GLU A 460 11.94 -21.66 -20.28
C GLU A 460 11.37 -20.29 -19.87
N LEU A 461 11.06 -19.44 -20.86
CA LEU A 461 10.18 -18.26 -20.73
C LEU A 461 8.74 -18.75 -20.91
N ARG A 462 7.87 -18.48 -19.92
CA ARG A 462 6.55 -19.13 -19.86
C ARG A 462 5.42 -18.16 -19.58
N LEU A 463 4.39 -18.20 -20.43
CA LEU A 463 3.06 -17.67 -20.12
C LEU A 463 2.06 -18.82 -20.06
N ARG A 464 1.36 -18.97 -18.93
CA ARG A 464 0.32 -20.00 -18.73
C ARG A 464 -0.93 -19.39 -18.12
N ASN A 465 -2.08 -19.69 -18.73
CA ASN A 465 -3.39 -19.19 -18.27
C ASN A 465 -3.39 -17.67 -18.09
N VAL A 466 -2.65 -16.96 -18.95
CA VAL A 466 -2.66 -15.51 -19.02
C VAL A 466 -3.84 -15.08 -19.86
N ILE A 467 -4.69 -14.23 -19.28
CA ILE A 467 -5.82 -13.61 -19.96
C ILE A 467 -5.40 -12.19 -20.33
N LEU A 468 -5.23 -11.96 -21.63
CA LEU A 468 -4.91 -10.64 -22.18
C LEU A 468 -6.17 -10.03 -22.79
N ALA A 469 -6.58 -8.86 -22.34
CA ALA A 469 -7.75 -8.16 -22.86
C ALA A 469 -7.39 -6.82 -23.52
N GLY A 470 -8.07 -6.50 -24.62
CA GLY A 470 -8.02 -5.19 -25.24
C GLY A 470 -8.98 -4.18 -24.61
N VAL A 471 -9.31 -3.13 -25.37
CA VAL A 471 -10.33 -2.13 -25.04
C VAL A 471 -11.29 -2.04 -26.22
N GLU A 472 -12.59 -1.97 -25.91
CA GLU A 472 -13.65 -1.95 -26.91
C GLU A 472 -13.40 -0.90 -27.98
N GLY A 473 -13.15 -1.40 -29.19
CA GLY A 473 -12.97 -0.57 -30.37
C GLY A 473 -11.81 0.40 -30.27
N TRP A 474 -10.71 0.02 -29.61
CA TRP A 474 -9.39 0.69 -29.57
C TRP A 474 -9.23 1.75 -30.68
N GLY A 475 -8.85 3.00 -30.38
CA GLY A 475 -8.84 4.06 -31.41
C GLY A 475 -8.62 5.48 -30.89
N GLY A 476 -8.02 6.33 -31.75
CA GLY A 476 -7.85 7.79 -31.59
C GLY A 476 -6.81 8.25 -30.56
N ASN A 477 -6.24 9.46 -30.77
CA ASN A 477 -5.14 10.13 -30.03
C ASN A 477 -3.69 9.74 -30.37
N GLY A 478 -3.47 9.06 -31.51
CA GLY A 478 -2.17 9.03 -32.19
C GLY A 478 -1.15 7.99 -31.70
N PHE A 479 -1.55 7.02 -30.88
CA PHE A 479 -0.61 6.08 -30.27
C PHE A 479 -0.85 4.60 -30.59
N GLY A 480 0.27 3.86 -30.69
CA GLY A 480 0.45 2.45 -31.06
C GLY A 480 0.98 2.24 -32.49
N SER A 481 1.45 1.02 -32.80
CA SER A 481 1.92 0.65 -34.14
C SER A 481 0.77 0.28 -35.07
N ALA A 482 0.91 0.56 -36.37
CA ALA A 482 -0.08 0.13 -37.35
C ALA A 482 -0.19 -1.39 -37.36
N PHE A 483 -1.42 -1.91 -37.29
CA PHE A 483 -1.68 -3.35 -37.40
C PHE A 483 -1.01 -3.92 -38.66
N ASN A 484 -0.20 -4.96 -38.50
CA ASN A 484 0.40 -5.68 -39.61
C ASN A 484 0.03 -7.17 -39.55
N ALA A 485 -0.90 -7.58 -40.41
CA ALA A 485 -1.38 -8.97 -40.49
C ALA A 485 -0.27 -9.99 -40.81
N GLU A 486 0.84 -9.57 -41.43
CA GLU A 486 1.99 -10.43 -41.72
C GLU A 486 2.87 -10.66 -40.48
N VAL A 487 2.83 -9.76 -39.50
CA VAL A 487 3.62 -9.82 -38.25
C VAL A 487 2.79 -10.38 -37.08
N GLU A 488 1.52 -9.99 -36.99
CA GLU A 488 0.61 -10.38 -35.90
C GLU A 488 -0.16 -11.68 -36.19
N GLY A 489 -0.01 -12.24 -37.39
CA GLY A 489 -0.83 -13.35 -37.87
C GLY A 489 -2.32 -12.98 -38.05
N THR A 490 -3.05 -13.82 -38.79
CA THR A 490 -4.51 -13.76 -38.85
C THR A 490 -5.06 -14.74 -37.82
N VAL A 491 -5.49 -14.25 -36.66
CA VAL A 491 -6.24 -15.07 -35.70
C VAL A 491 -7.65 -14.53 -35.56
N ASP A 492 -8.62 -15.44 -35.64
CA ASP A 492 -10.04 -15.19 -35.42
C ASP A 492 -10.27 -14.49 -34.06
N GLY A 493 -11.01 -13.38 -34.07
CA GLY A 493 -11.43 -12.67 -32.87
C GLY A 493 -10.45 -11.62 -32.33
N LEU A 494 -9.69 -10.94 -33.19
CA LEU A 494 -8.89 -9.77 -32.83
C LEU A 494 -9.70 -8.75 -31.99
N PRO A 495 -9.06 -7.99 -31.08
CA PRO A 495 -9.61 -6.75 -30.53
C PRO A 495 -9.90 -5.64 -31.57
N PHE A 496 -9.53 -5.86 -32.85
CA PHE A 496 -9.32 -4.79 -33.84
C PHE A 496 -10.13 -4.96 -35.13
N LEU A 497 -11.16 -5.80 -35.10
CA LEU A 497 -12.15 -5.84 -36.18
C LEU A 497 -13.18 -4.71 -36.00
N ASP A 498 -13.72 -4.18 -37.10
CA ASP A 498 -14.94 -3.39 -37.02
C ASP A 498 -16.16 -4.28 -36.70
N ALA A 499 -17.34 -3.67 -36.63
CA ALA A 499 -18.58 -4.39 -36.33
C ALA A 499 -18.92 -5.50 -37.35
N ASP A 500 -18.26 -5.51 -38.51
CA ASP A 500 -18.48 -6.42 -39.62
C ASP A 500 -17.38 -7.51 -39.73
N GLY A 501 -16.46 -7.57 -38.75
CA GLY A 501 -15.40 -8.58 -38.73
C GLY A 501 -14.24 -8.29 -39.69
N GLN A 502 -14.09 -7.05 -40.17
CA GLN A 502 -12.97 -6.64 -41.03
C GLN A 502 -11.87 -5.93 -40.22
N PRO A 503 -10.58 -6.10 -40.57
CA PRO A 503 -9.50 -5.30 -39.98
C PRO A 503 -9.82 -3.81 -40.17
N ARG A 504 -9.88 -3.04 -39.09
CA ARG A 504 -10.05 -1.59 -39.18
C ARG A 504 -8.87 -1.01 -39.94
N GLY A 505 -9.07 -0.72 -41.23
CA GLY A 505 -8.00 -0.35 -42.15
C GLY A 505 -7.14 0.81 -41.64
N ASN A 506 -5.93 0.95 -42.22
CA ASN A 506 -4.94 2.01 -41.98
C ASN A 506 -5.54 3.42 -42.17
N HIS A 507 -6.34 3.88 -41.22
CA HIS A 507 -6.84 5.23 -41.15
C HIS A 507 -5.92 6.02 -40.22
N PRO A 508 -5.58 7.29 -40.51
CA PRO A 508 -4.85 8.16 -39.57
C PRO A 508 -5.55 8.35 -38.21
N ASN A 509 -6.80 7.87 -38.08
CA ASN A 509 -7.63 7.88 -36.87
C ASN A 509 -8.08 6.46 -36.44
N ALA A 510 -7.52 5.39 -37.02
CA ALA A 510 -7.85 4.00 -36.68
C ALA A 510 -7.08 3.51 -35.43
N PRO A 511 -7.57 2.45 -34.74
CA PRO A 511 -6.83 1.73 -33.71
C PRO A 511 -5.39 1.47 -34.09
N ARG A 512 -4.48 1.73 -33.16
CA ARG A 512 -3.13 1.21 -33.21
C ARG A 512 -2.84 0.62 -31.84
N GLY A 513 -2.99 -0.68 -31.71
CA GLY A 513 -2.65 -1.40 -30.49
C GLY A 513 -2.42 -2.84 -30.89
N ILE A 514 -1.38 -3.46 -30.34
CA ILE A 514 -0.96 -4.79 -30.74
C ILE A 514 -1.06 -5.71 -29.53
N SER A 515 -1.89 -6.74 -29.60
CA SER A 515 -2.03 -7.67 -28.47
C SER A 515 -0.74 -8.45 -28.20
N LEU A 516 -0.05 -8.90 -29.25
CA LEU A 516 1.14 -9.71 -29.17
C LEU A 516 2.13 -9.21 -30.22
N LYS A 517 3.32 -8.81 -29.76
CA LYS A 517 4.39 -8.23 -30.57
C LYS A 517 5.64 -9.11 -30.43
N GLN A 518 6.44 -9.16 -31.47
CA GLN A 518 7.76 -9.80 -31.49
C GLN A 518 8.76 -8.94 -32.24
N ASP A 519 10.06 -9.19 -32.07
CA ASP A 519 11.07 -8.50 -32.85
C ASP A 519 10.97 -8.92 -34.33
N PRO A 520 11.10 -7.99 -35.30
CA PRO A 520 11.00 -8.32 -36.73
C PRO A 520 12.06 -9.31 -37.24
N SER A 521 13.17 -9.48 -36.51
CA SER A 521 14.24 -10.41 -36.87
C SER A 521 13.98 -11.85 -36.44
N ASP A 522 12.94 -12.08 -35.64
CA ASP A 522 12.64 -13.38 -35.07
C ASP A 522 12.03 -14.35 -36.09
N VAL A 523 12.48 -15.61 -36.05
CA VAL A 523 11.83 -16.76 -36.73
C VAL A 523 10.72 -17.38 -35.84
N PHE A 524 10.60 -16.87 -34.61
CA PHE A 524 9.54 -17.19 -33.66
C PHE A 524 8.19 -16.63 -34.13
N ASN A 525 7.08 -17.25 -33.70
CA ASN A 525 5.74 -16.73 -33.90
C ASN A 525 5.06 -16.58 -32.54
N VAL A 526 5.06 -15.36 -32.01
CA VAL A 526 4.51 -15.04 -30.68
C VAL A 526 3.04 -15.41 -30.56
N VAL A 527 2.30 -15.35 -31.67
CA VAL A 527 0.87 -15.63 -31.69
C VAL A 527 0.60 -17.12 -31.63
N GLU A 528 1.33 -17.93 -32.38
CA GLU A 528 1.25 -19.39 -32.28
C GLU A 528 1.69 -19.88 -30.89
N TRP A 529 2.80 -19.33 -30.39
CA TRP A 529 3.31 -19.67 -29.05
C TRP A 529 2.29 -19.33 -27.96
N PHE A 530 1.77 -18.09 -27.91
CA PHE A 530 0.80 -17.69 -26.90
C PHE A 530 -0.49 -18.52 -26.96
N ASN A 531 -1.00 -18.82 -28.17
CA ASN A 531 -2.23 -19.58 -28.38
C ASN A 531 -2.03 -21.10 -28.32
N THR A 532 -0.85 -21.61 -27.95
CA THR A 532 -0.62 -23.04 -27.78
C THR A 532 -1.68 -23.62 -26.82
N PRO A 533 -2.52 -24.59 -27.24
CA PRO A 533 -3.67 -25.02 -26.45
C PRO A 533 -3.31 -25.54 -25.05
N ALA A 534 -2.14 -26.16 -24.89
CA ALA A 534 -1.65 -26.64 -23.61
C ALA A 534 -1.36 -25.50 -22.62
N TYR A 535 -1.06 -24.29 -23.11
CA TYR A 535 -0.69 -23.15 -22.26
C TYR A 535 -1.91 -22.46 -21.65
N GLY A 536 -3.10 -22.66 -22.22
CA GLY A 536 -4.36 -22.18 -21.65
C GLY A 536 -4.54 -20.66 -21.63
N ASN A 537 -3.67 -19.90 -22.31
CA ASN A 537 -3.80 -18.46 -22.42
C ASN A 537 -5.04 -18.08 -23.23
N LYS A 538 -5.60 -16.90 -22.97
CA LYS A 538 -6.79 -16.38 -23.65
C LYS A 538 -6.57 -14.94 -24.08
N ARG A 539 -7.15 -14.58 -25.22
CA ARG A 539 -7.25 -13.19 -25.67
C ARG A 539 -8.71 -12.78 -25.70
N LEU A 540 -9.00 -11.60 -25.15
CA LEU A 540 -10.32 -10.99 -25.13
C LEU A 540 -10.29 -9.69 -25.93
N ALA A 541 -11.37 -9.40 -26.64
CA ALA A 541 -11.47 -8.16 -27.41
C ALA A 541 -11.47 -6.94 -26.50
N LYS A 542 -12.11 -7.04 -25.34
CA LYS A 542 -12.24 -5.95 -24.37
C LYS A 542 -12.26 -6.45 -22.94
N TRP A 543 -11.77 -5.66 -22.00
CA TRP A 543 -11.77 -6.02 -20.58
C TRP A 543 -13.16 -6.25 -20.00
N GLN A 544 -14.21 -5.67 -20.58
CA GLN A 544 -15.60 -5.93 -20.18
C GLN A 544 -15.95 -7.42 -20.30
N ASP A 545 -15.37 -8.12 -21.27
CA ASP A 545 -15.61 -9.56 -21.46
C ASP A 545 -14.97 -10.40 -20.34
N ALA A 546 -13.96 -9.85 -19.66
CA ALA A 546 -13.40 -10.45 -18.45
C ALA A 546 -14.34 -10.25 -17.25
N GLY A 547 -15.21 -9.24 -17.27
CA GLY A 547 -16.14 -8.91 -16.18
C GLY A 547 -15.47 -8.24 -14.98
N ILE A 548 -14.52 -7.32 -15.19
CA ILE A 548 -13.95 -6.51 -14.11
C ILE A 548 -14.80 -5.26 -13.83
N ASP A 549 -14.73 -4.71 -12.62
CA ASP A 549 -15.43 -3.48 -12.28
C ASP A 549 -14.80 -2.27 -13.02
N PRO A 550 -15.60 -1.43 -13.73
CA PRO A 550 -15.07 -0.30 -14.48
C PRO A 550 -14.40 0.77 -13.61
N THR A 551 -14.69 0.82 -12.31
CA THR A 551 -14.14 1.83 -11.40
C THR A 551 -12.67 1.58 -11.05
N ILE A 552 -12.12 0.41 -11.38
CA ILE A 552 -10.69 0.10 -11.21
C ILE A 552 -9.76 1.02 -12.02
N PHE A 553 -10.29 1.66 -13.08
CA PHE A 553 -9.56 2.64 -13.89
C PHE A 553 -9.69 4.09 -13.37
N ASP A 554 -10.50 4.32 -12.34
CA ASP A 554 -10.84 5.67 -11.86
C ASP A 554 -10.06 6.02 -10.59
N VAL A 555 -9.69 7.30 -10.45
CA VAL A 555 -9.05 7.82 -9.23
C VAL A 555 -10.13 8.17 -8.22
N ILE A 556 -10.47 7.20 -7.37
CA ILE A 556 -11.52 7.29 -6.36
C ILE A 556 -11.05 6.67 -5.03
N GLU A 557 -11.76 6.97 -3.94
CA GLU A 557 -11.40 6.48 -2.60
C GLU A 557 -11.30 4.95 -2.51
N ARG A 558 -12.10 4.23 -3.30
CA ARG A 558 -12.14 2.76 -3.32
C ARG A 558 -12.43 2.25 -4.74
N PRO A 559 -11.39 1.97 -5.56
CA PRO A 559 -11.58 1.32 -6.85
C PRO A 559 -12.17 -0.07 -6.66
N GLY A 560 -13.05 -0.49 -7.56
CA GLY A 560 -13.59 -1.85 -7.58
C GLY A 560 -12.53 -2.86 -8.03
N VAL A 561 -11.78 -3.42 -7.08
CA VAL A 561 -10.69 -4.37 -7.38
C VAL A 561 -11.19 -5.81 -7.64
N LEU A 562 -12.40 -6.13 -7.20
CA LEU A 562 -12.97 -7.47 -7.35
C LEU A 562 -13.57 -7.67 -8.75
N PRO A 563 -13.43 -8.87 -9.34
CA PRO A 563 -14.22 -9.27 -10.49
C PRO A 563 -15.73 -9.21 -10.17
N LEU A 564 -16.52 -8.78 -11.16
CA LEU A 564 -17.98 -8.70 -11.04
C LEU A 564 -18.61 -10.09 -10.93
N ALA A 565 -19.84 -10.14 -10.41
CA ALA A 565 -20.62 -11.38 -10.41
C ALA A 565 -20.78 -11.93 -11.83
N GLY A 566 -20.42 -13.19 -12.04
CA GLY A 566 -20.42 -13.83 -13.36
C GLY A 566 -19.19 -13.53 -14.22
N SER A 567 -18.19 -12.82 -13.67
CA SER A 567 -16.88 -12.67 -14.30
C SER A 567 -16.28 -14.03 -14.64
N MET A 568 -15.71 -14.14 -15.84
CA MET A 568 -14.98 -15.33 -16.24
C MET A 568 -13.72 -15.55 -15.41
N LEU A 569 -13.18 -14.50 -14.77
CA LEU A 569 -11.97 -14.58 -13.98
C LEU A 569 -12.16 -15.45 -12.73
N LEU A 570 -13.37 -15.56 -12.19
CA LEU A 570 -13.65 -16.25 -10.93
C LEU A 570 -13.38 -17.77 -10.97
N ASP A 571 -13.46 -18.39 -12.15
CA ASP A 571 -13.28 -19.83 -12.37
C ASP A 571 -12.29 -20.12 -13.52
N ALA A 572 -11.42 -19.16 -13.85
CA ALA A 572 -10.50 -19.27 -14.98
C ALA A 572 -9.18 -19.98 -14.67
N ALA A 573 -8.87 -20.23 -13.39
CA ALA A 573 -7.57 -20.76 -13.03
C ALA A 573 -7.37 -22.20 -13.49
N ARG A 574 -6.12 -22.50 -13.83
CA ARG A 574 -5.71 -23.82 -14.27
C ARG A 574 -4.29 -24.08 -13.76
N TRP A 575 -4.14 -24.99 -12.81
CA TRP A 575 -2.84 -25.25 -12.18
C TRP A 575 -2.16 -26.53 -12.68
N ASP A 576 -2.86 -27.39 -13.43
CA ASP A 576 -2.32 -28.63 -13.98
C ASP A 576 -1.29 -28.41 -15.10
N ASN A 577 -1.24 -27.21 -15.68
CA ASN A 577 -0.30 -26.82 -16.74
C ASN A 577 0.73 -25.75 -16.29
N VAL A 578 0.78 -25.45 -14.99
CA VAL A 578 1.76 -24.52 -14.39
C VAL A 578 2.89 -25.33 -13.76
N PRO A 579 4.12 -25.26 -14.32
CA PRO A 579 5.29 -25.84 -13.66
C PRO A 579 5.50 -25.18 -12.28
N GLU A 580 5.95 -25.96 -11.29
CA GLU A 580 6.17 -25.47 -9.92
C GLU A 580 4.89 -24.90 -9.27
N ALA A 581 3.69 -25.34 -9.69
CA ALA A 581 2.42 -24.90 -9.12
C ALA A 581 2.26 -25.21 -7.63
N ASP A 582 3.05 -26.13 -7.08
CA ASP A 582 3.10 -26.45 -5.64
C ASP A 582 3.79 -25.35 -4.81
N GLN A 583 4.53 -24.43 -5.45
CA GLN A 583 5.15 -23.27 -4.81
C GLN A 583 4.18 -22.07 -4.70
N PHE A 584 3.01 -22.15 -5.33
CA PHE A 584 1.99 -21.11 -5.32
C PHE A 584 0.75 -21.53 -4.53
N GLU A 585 0.05 -20.57 -3.96
CA GLU A 585 -1.30 -20.79 -3.47
C GLU A 585 -2.24 -21.03 -4.66
N GLN A 586 -2.77 -22.25 -4.79
CA GLN A 586 -3.65 -22.61 -5.89
C GLN A 586 -5.08 -22.13 -5.62
N VAL A 587 -5.49 -21.10 -6.35
CA VAL A 587 -6.82 -20.48 -6.28
C VAL A 587 -7.68 -20.81 -7.51
N PRO A 588 -9.03 -20.73 -7.43
CA PRO A 588 -9.90 -21.01 -8.57
C PRO A 588 -9.97 -19.86 -9.59
N PHE A 589 -9.51 -18.66 -9.22
CA PHE A 589 -9.61 -17.45 -10.03
C PHE A 589 -8.30 -17.07 -10.73
N SER A 590 -8.39 -16.36 -11.84
CA SER A 590 -7.25 -15.80 -12.58
C SER A 590 -7.09 -14.31 -12.27
N GLY A 591 -5.84 -13.86 -12.17
CA GLY A 591 -5.50 -12.53 -11.67
C GLY A 591 -5.40 -12.50 -10.14
N ALA A 592 -5.33 -11.29 -9.58
CA ALA A 592 -5.04 -11.06 -8.17
C ALA A 592 -6.23 -11.24 -7.22
N PHE A 593 -7.44 -11.35 -7.74
CA PHE A 593 -8.66 -11.29 -6.93
C PHE A 593 -9.67 -12.38 -7.29
N GLY A 594 -10.19 -13.03 -6.25
CA GLY A 594 -11.42 -13.82 -6.29
C GLY A 594 -12.58 -12.99 -5.75
N THR A 595 -13.23 -13.48 -4.71
CA THR A 595 -14.35 -12.79 -4.05
C THR A 595 -13.94 -12.04 -2.77
N VAL A 596 -12.67 -12.08 -2.40
CA VAL A 596 -12.13 -11.44 -1.20
C VAL A 596 -11.22 -10.28 -1.60
N ASP A 597 -11.50 -9.10 -1.04
CA ASP A 597 -10.66 -7.92 -1.21
C ASP A 597 -9.57 -7.92 -0.13
N TRP A 598 -8.36 -8.33 -0.51
CA TRP A 598 -7.21 -8.31 0.39
C TRP A 598 -6.58 -6.91 0.54
N THR A 599 -7.03 -5.91 -0.23
CA THR A 599 -6.58 -4.51 -0.13
C THR A 599 -7.31 -3.74 0.97
N GLU A 600 -8.50 -4.21 1.35
CA GLU A 600 -9.37 -3.54 2.33
C GLU A 600 -8.64 -3.30 3.65
N GLY A 601 -8.82 -2.12 4.24
CA GLY A 601 -8.30 -1.75 5.56
C GLY A 601 -6.89 -1.16 5.55
N TRP A 602 -6.03 -1.57 4.61
CA TRP A 602 -4.62 -1.18 4.63
C TRP A 602 -4.12 -0.52 3.35
N ALA A 603 -4.77 -0.62 2.19
CA ALA A 603 -4.39 0.17 1.01
C ALA A 603 -4.92 1.62 1.09
N GLU A 604 -4.28 2.56 0.39
CA GLU A 604 -4.74 3.95 0.27
C GLU A 604 -4.64 4.42 -1.18
N TRP A 605 -5.78 4.75 -1.77
CA TRP A 605 -5.92 5.04 -3.19
C TRP A 605 -5.88 6.54 -3.51
N LEU A 606 -5.97 7.40 -2.49
CA LEU A 606 -5.89 8.85 -2.60
C LEU A 606 -4.90 9.45 -1.57
N PRO A 607 -3.63 8.98 -1.53
CA PRO A 607 -2.66 9.42 -0.53
C PRO A 607 -2.35 10.93 -0.62
N GLY A 608 -2.64 11.59 -1.73
CA GLY A 608 -2.41 13.03 -1.91
C GLY A 608 -3.31 13.94 -1.07
N ILE A 609 -4.47 13.44 -0.63
CA ILE A 609 -5.42 14.16 0.25
C ILE A 609 -5.45 13.58 1.67
N GLN A 610 -4.69 12.51 1.92
CA GLN A 610 -4.70 11.82 3.21
C GLN A 610 -3.89 12.59 4.26
N VAL A 611 -4.53 12.80 5.41
CA VAL A 611 -3.87 13.30 6.63
C VAL A 611 -3.28 12.09 7.36
N TYR A 612 -1.97 12.09 7.55
CA TYR A 612 -1.28 11.15 8.44
C TYR A 612 -1.01 11.88 9.76
N PHE A 613 -1.29 11.21 10.87
CA PHE A 613 -1.16 11.79 12.22
C PHE A 613 0.08 11.30 12.94
#